data_AF-A0A4Q2XX91-F1
#
_entry.id   AF-A0A4Q2XX91-F1
#
_cell.length_a   1.000
_cell.length_b   1.000
_cell.length_c   1.000
_cell.angle_alpha   90.00
_cell.angle_beta   90.00
_cell.angle_gamma   90.00
#
_symmetry.space_group_name_H-M   'P 1'
#
loop_
_entity.id
_entity.type
_entity.pdbx_description
1 polymer ?
#
loop_
_entity_poly.entity_id
_entity_poly.type
_entity_poly.pdbx_seq_one_letter_code
_entity_poly.pdbx_strand_id
1 'polypeptide(L)'
;MKFSRNPSLILAVTASLAGVASVAAQTYYWRGGAGAWTTAGNWAGSADGSMAGAVPAGADAVFSIDGAAGDQTVTFGADGAVASLRFRSAGVTSIFGPSAATS
;
A
#
# COMPACT_ATOMS: atom_id res chain seq x y z
N MET A 1 51.64 18.45 50.50
CA MET A 1 50.53 17.49 50.26
C MET A 1 49.61 18.11 49.20
N LYS A 2 49.60 17.67 47.93
CA LYS A 2 48.84 16.52 47.32
C LYS A 2 47.33 16.75 47.49
N PHE A 3 46.42 16.86 46.50
CA PHE A 3 46.20 16.33 45.13
C PHE A 3 45.24 17.31 44.39
N SER A 4 45.45 17.66 43.11
CA SER A 4 45.00 16.99 41.86
C SER A 4 43.81 17.68 41.19
N ARG A 5 44.05 18.01 39.93
CA ARG A 5 43.12 18.31 38.85
C ARG A 5 41.96 17.31 38.85
N ASN A 6 40.71 17.75 38.67
CA ASN A 6 40.02 17.33 37.46
C ASN A 6 38.85 18.24 37.03
N PRO A 7 38.74 18.48 35.72
CA PRO A 7 37.74 19.32 35.09
C PRO A 7 36.49 18.47 34.86
N SER A 8 35.36 18.84 35.46
CA SER A 8 34.08 18.29 35.02
C SER A 8 33.71 18.99 33.73
N LEU A 9 34.28 18.47 32.63
CA LEU A 9 33.62 18.45 31.33
C LEU A 9 32.18 18.04 31.60
N ILE A 10 31.26 18.99 31.58
CA ILE A 10 29.86 18.68 31.31
C ILE A 10 29.88 18.24 29.85
N LEU A 11 30.09 16.94 29.65
CA LEU A 11 29.82 16.25 28.41
C LEU A 11 28.31 16.39 28.20
N ALA A 12 27.89 17.48 27.57
CA ALA A 12 26.56 17.59 27.00
C ALA A 12 26.52 16.55 25.89
N VAL A 13 26.15 15.32 26.24
CA VAL A 13 25.70 14.33 25.27
C VAL A 13 24.39 14.88 24.74
N THR A 14 24.48 15.75 23.74
CA THR A 14 23.33 16.07 22.91
C THR A 14 22.99 14.78 22.19
N ALA A 15 22.02 14.05 22.73
CA ALA A 15 21.40 12.95 22.04
C ALA A 15 20.70 13.56 20.82
N SER A 16 21.39 13.55 19.68
CA SER A 16 20.78 13.77 18.38
C SER A 16 19.76 12.66 18.20
N LEU A 17 18.50 12.93 18.52
CA LEU A 17 17.39 12.07 18.13
C LEU A 17 17.28 12.21 16.61
N ALA A 18 18.07 11.42 15.89
CA ALA A 18 17.91 11.27 14.46
C ALA A 18 16.45 10.87 14.23
N GLY A 19 15.66 11.79 13.68
CA GLY A 19 14.29 11.53 13.28
C GLY A 19 14.31 10.41 12.26
N VAL A 20 14.10 9.18 12.72
CA VAL A 20 13.91 8.04 11.84
C VAL A 20 12.58 8.30 11.16
N ALA A 21 12.61 8.69 9.88
CA ALA A 21 11.38 8.82 9.12
C ALA A 21 10.74 7.43 9.05
N SER A 22 9.64 7.23 9.77
CA SER A 22 8.90 5.97 9.69
C SER A 22 8.25 5.91 8.30
N VAL A 23 8.70 4.97 7.46
CA VAL A 23 7.89 4.54 6.32
C VAL A 23 6.69 3.82 6.90
N ALA A 24 5.52 4.44 6.82
CA ALA A 24 4.26 3.77 7.11
C ALA A 24 3.87 2.95 5.87
N ALA A 25 3.51 1.68 6.06
CA ALA A 25 2.91 0.88 4.99
C ALA A 25 1.52 1.48 4.67
N GLN A 26 1.31 1.83 3.41
CA GLN A 26 0.05 2.41 2.94
C GLN A 26 -0.84 1.29 2.41
N THR A 27 -2.06 1.16 2.92
CA THR A 27 -3.04 0.23 2.35
C THR A 27 -3.83 0.90 1.22
N TYR A 28 -4.03 0.20 0.12
CA TYR A 28 -4.80 0.65 -1.04
C TYR A 28 -6.05 -0.19 -1.22
N TYR A 29 -7.18 0.43 -1.52
CA TYR A 29 -8.48 -0.23 -1.62
C TYR A 29 -9.03 -0.14 -3.04
N TRP A 30 -9.44 -1.28 -3.61
CA TRP A 30 -10.07 -1.29 -4.93
C TRP A 30 -11.45 -0.63 -4.89
N ARG A 31 -11.70 0.29 -5.82
CA ARG A 31 -13.00 0.98 -6.00
C ARG A 31 -13.51 1.00 -7.44
N GLY A 32 -12.74 0.45 -8.39
CA GLY A 32 -13.00 0.60 -9.82
C GLY A 32 -14.19 -0.20 -10.35
N GLY A 33 -14.68 -1.20 -9.62
CA GLY A 33 -15.55 -2.22 -10.21
C GLY A 33 -14.78 -2.97 -11.31
N ALA A 34 -15.22 -2.85 -12.56
CA ALA A 34 -14.51 -3.34 -13.74
C ALA A 34 -13.45 -2.32 -14.22
N GLY A 35 -12.28 -2.80 -14.64
CA GLY A 35 -11.21 -1.93 -15.14
C GLY A 35 -9.81 -2.51 -15.03
N ALA A 36 -8.81 -1.72 -15.40
CA ALA A 36 -7.42 -2.13 -15.31
C ALA A 36 -6.86 -1.93 -13.89
N TRP A 37 -6.13 -2.93 -13.41
CA TRP A 37 -5.39 -2.89 -12.14
C TRP A 37 -4.43 -1.70 -12.06
N THR A 38 -3.84 -1.34 -13.20
CA THR A 38 -2.81 -0.31 -13.33
C THR A 38 -3.36 1.12 -13.41
N THR A 39 -4.68 1.31 -13.41
CA THR A 39 -5.28 2.64 -13.39
C THR A 39 -5.33 3.16 -11.95
N ALA A 40 -4.53 4.18 -11.62
CA ALA A 40 -4.51 4.80 -10.29
C ALA A 40 -5.89 5.29 -9.80
N GLY A 41 -6.77 5.70 -10.72
CA GLY A 41 -8.15 6.11 -10.40
C GLY A 41 -9.04 4.99 -9.83
N ASN A 42 -8.66 3.72 -10.01
CA ASN A 42 -9.38 2.58 -9.45
C ASN A 42 -8.98 2.27 -7.99
N TRP A 43 -8.04 3.02 -7.42
CA TRP A 43 -7.50 2.82 -6.09
C TRP A 43 -7.84 3.96 -5.15
N ALA A 44 -8.21 3.60 -3.92
CA ALA A 44 -8.39 4.51 -2.81
C ALA A 44 -7.28 4.36 -1.77
N GLY A 45 -6.87 5.47 -1.15
CA GLY A 45 -5.86 5.52 -0.08
C GLY A 45 -6.44 5.25 1.30
N SER A 46 -7.76 5.12 1.40
CA SER A 46 -8.48 4.83 2.63
C SER A 46 -9.78 4.10 2.33
N ALA A 47 -10.29 3.36 3.32
CA ALA A 47 -11.49 2.55 3.18
C ALA A 47 -12.76 3.37 2.91
N ASP A 48 -12.75 4.67 3.23
CA ASP A 48 -13.83 5.63 2.91
C ASP A 48 -13.85 6.07 1.44
N GLY A 49 -12.87 5.63 0.63
CA GLY A 49 -12.83 5.87 -0.81
C GLY A 49 -12.07 7.12 -1.24
N SER A 50 -11.29 7.78 -0.37
CA SER A 50 -10.40 8.88 -0.81
C SER A 50 -9.44 8.41 -1.90
N MET A 51 -9.18 9.23 -2.92
CA MET A 51 -8.33 8.81 -4.04
C MET A 51 -6.89 8.57 -3.56
N ALA A 52 -6.32 7.41 -3.89
CA ALA A 52 -4.93 7.10 -3.57
C ALA A 52 -3.94 7.86 -4.47
N GLY A 53 -4.33 8.15 -5.71
CA GLY A 53 -3.44 8.74 -6.71
C GLY A 53 -2.29 7.83 -7.15
N ALA A 54 -2.27 6.57 -6.71
CA ALA A 54 -1.22 5.59 -6.99
C ALA A 54 -1.78 4.17 -7.05
N VAL A 55 -1.08 3.31 -7.77
CA VAL A 55 -1.34 1.86 -7.84
C VAL A 55 -0.54 1.19 -6.71
N PRO A 56 -1.15 0.29 -5.90
CA PRO A 56 -0.42 -0.44 -4.86
C PRO A 56 0.77 -1.21 -5.43
N ALA A 57 1.87 -1.18 -4.70
CA ALA A 57 3.01 -2.05 -4.92
C ALA A 57 2.92 -3.27 -3.99
N GLY A 58 3.33 -4.44 -4.47
CA GLY A 58 3.34 -5.65 -3.64
C GLY A 58 1.97 -6.00 -3.05
N ALA A 59 1.95 -6.45 -1.79
CA ALA A 59 0.74 -6.92 -1.10
C ALA A 59 -0.03 -5.81 -0.36
N ASP A 60 0.23 -4.54 -0.66
CA ASP A 60 -0.42 -3.40 0.01
C ASP A 60 -1.89 -3.18 -0.44
N ALA A 61 -2.39 -4.04 -1.34
CA ALA A 61 -3.72 -3.92 -1.93
C ALA A 61 -4.77 -4.77 -1.20
N VAL A 62 -5.91 -4.15 -0.91
CA VAL A 62 -7.16 -4.78 -0.51
C VAL A 62 -8.12 -4.71 -1.68
N PHE A 63 -8.41 -5.86 -2.26
CA PHE A 63 -9.36 -5.99 -3.35
C PHE A 63 -10.72 -6.44 -2.83
N SER A 64 -11.72 -5.60 -2.99
CA SER A 64 -13.11 -5.94 -2.69
C SER A 64 -14.02 -5.49 -3.82
N ILE A 65 -14.92 -6.38 -4.24
CA ILE A 65 -16.09 -6.00 -5.01
C ILE A 65 -17.31 -6.31 -4.16
N ASP A 66 -17.96 -5.26 -3.66
CA ASP A 66 -19.17 -5.34 -2.85
C ASP A 66 -20.32 -4.62 -3.57
N GLY A 67 -21.47 -5.28 -3.70
CA GLY A 67 -22.70 -4.66 -4.21
C GLY A 67 -22.75 -4.43 -5.73
N ALA A 68 -21.81 -4.96 -6.51
CA ALA A 68 -21.87 -4.91 -7.97
C ALA A 68 -23.07 -5.73 -8.48
N ALA A 69 -23.90 -5.12 -9.31
CA ALA A 69 -25.13 -5.73 -9.84
C ALA A 69 -24.92 -6.52 -11.15
N GLY A 70 -23.77 -6.38 -11.80
CA GLY A 70 -23.44 -7.04 -13.06
C GLY A 70 -22.02 -7.57 -13.08
N ASP A 71 -21.66 -8.25 -14.17
CA ASP A 71 -20.35 -8.88 -14.31
C ASP A 71 -19.23 -7.84 -14.24
N GLN A 72 -18.19 -8.17 -13.49
CA GLN A 72 -17.02 -7.33 -13.28
C GLN A 72 -15.79 -8.02 -13.87
N THR A 73 -15.03 -7.29 -14.68
CA THR A 73 -13.77 -7.78 -15.23
C THR A 73 -12.64 -6.87 -14.79
N VAL A 74 -11.65 -7.43 -14.11
CA VAL A 74 -10.42 -6.73 -13.73
C VAL A 74 -9.23 -7.31 -14.48
N THR A 75 -8.47 -6.45 -15.15
CA THR A 75 -7.31 -6.85 -15.96
C THR A 75 -6.02 -6.37 -15.32
N PHE A 76 -5.10 -7.30 -15.07
CA PHE A 76 -3.75 -7.02 -14.63
C PHE A 76 -2.87 -6.81 -15.87
N GLY A 77 -2.24 -5.65 -15.98
CA GLY A 77 -1.29 -5.35 -17.06
C GLY A 77 0.17 -5.70 -16.71
N ALA A 78 0.41 -6.08 -15.46
CA ALA A 78 1.69 -6.44 -14.88
C ALA A 78 1.45 -7.29 -13.64
N ASP A 79 2.52 -7.79 -13.02
CA ASP A 79 2.44 -8.48 -11.74
C ASP A 79 1.80 -7.59 -10.68
N GLY A 80 0.86 -8.17 -9.93
CA GLY A 80 0.16 -7.50 -8.83
C GLY A 80 -0.15 -8.52 -7.74
N ALA A 81 -0.14 -8.06 -6.49
CA ALA A 81 -0.48 -8.89 -5.34
C ALA A 81 -1.56 -8.21 -4.49
N VAL A 82 -2.27 -9.03 -3.72
CA VAL A 82 -3.30 -8.59 -2.80
C VAL A 82 -3.05 -9.21 -1.44
N ALA A 83 -3.17 -8.41 -0.38
CA ALA A 83 -3.22 -8.94 0.99
C ALA A 83 -4.60 -9.55 1.29
N SER A 84 -5.65 -9.06 0.63
CA SER A 84 -7.02 -9.50 0.89
C SER A 84 -7.87 -9.43 -0.36
N LEU A 85 -8.69 -10.46 -0.53
CA LEU A 85 -9.58 -10.64 -1.66
C LEU A 85 -11.00 -10.93 -1.17
N ARG A 86 -11.97 -10.15 -1.65
CA ARG A 86 -13.38 -10.32 -1.31
C ARG A 86 -14.27 -10.13 -2.54
N PHE A 87 -15.18 -11.08 -2.74
CA PHE A 87 -16.27 -10.97 -3.71
C PHE A 87 -17.62 -11.05 -2.97
N ARG A 88 -18.40 -9.97 -3.00
CA ARG A 88 -19.82 -9.92 -2.62
C ARG A 88 -20.60 -9.19 -3.71
N SER A 89 -20.67 -9.81 -4.87
CA SER A 89 -21.32 -9.31 -6.09
C SER A 89 -22.49 -10.22 -6.46
N ALA A 90 -23.49 -9.67 -7.15
CA ALA A 90 -24.55 -10.46 -7.77
C ALA A 90 -24.13 -11.03 -9.14
N GLY A 91 -23.20 -10.37 -9.84
CA GLY A 91 -22.63 -10.83 -11.11
C GLY A 91 -21.31 -11.60 -10.96
N VAL A 92 -20.84 -12.19 -12.06
CA VAL A 92 -19.55 -12.89 -12.13
C VAL A 92 -18.40 -11.91 -12.00
N THR A 93 -17.39 -12.25 -11.20
CA THR A 93 -16.14 -11.48 -11.15
C THR A 93 -15.02 -12.28 -11.83
N SER A 94 -14.45 -11.70 -12.87
CA SER A 94 -13.36 -12.27 -13.66
C SER A 94 -12.08 -11.47 -13.45
N ILE A 95 -10.96 -12.16 -13.26
CA ILE A 95 -9.62 -11.56 -13.16
C ILE A 95 -8.77 -12.15 -14.29
N PHE A 96 -8.23 -11.28 -15.14
CA PHE A 96 -7.31 -11.67 -16.21
C PHE A 96 -5.91 -11.14 -15.92
N GLY A 97 -4.92 -12.03 -15.96
CA GLY A 97 -3.51 -11.63 -16.03
C GLY A 97 -3.15 -11.05 -17.40
N PRO A 98 -1.96 -10.46 -17.57
CA PRO A 98 -1.42 -10.31 -18.91
C PRO A 98 -1.35 -11.73 -19.49
N SER A 99 -1.88 -11.96 -20.70
CA SER A 99 -1.73 -13.26 -21.35
C SER A 99 -0.24 -13.55 -21.37
N ALA A 100 0.20 -14.56 -20.63
CA ALA A 100 1.60 -14.94 -20.59
C ALA A 100 2.06 -15.09 -22.04
N ALA A 101 2.99 -14.25 -22.47
CA ALA A 101 3.81 -14.60 -23.62
C ALA A 101 4.55 -15.85 -23.17
N THR A 102 4.00 -17.01 -23.56
CA THR A 102 4.65 -18.30 -23.42
C THR A 102 6.03 -18.17 -24.04
N SER A 103 7.06 -18.33 -23.21
CA SER A 103 8.42 -18.59 -23.69
C SER A 103 8.51 -20.01 -24.21
#